data_AF-A0A486XW50-F1
#
_entry.id   AF-A0A486XW50-F1
#
_cell.length_a   1.000
_cell.length_b   1.000
_cell.length_c   1.000
_cell.angle_alpha   90.00
_cell.angle_beta   90.00
_cell.angle_gamma   90.00
#
_symmetry.space_group_name_H-M   'P 1'
#
loop_
_entity.id
_entity.type
_entity.pdbx_description
1 polymer ?
#
loop_
_entity_poly.entity_id
_entity_poly.type
_entity_poly.pdbx_seq_one_letter_code
_entity_poly.pdbx_strand_id
1 'polypeptide(L)'
;MKAVFVSIALIMLNGCQLLPEPAVPEPAAVPVAVSEPTTEPVVEPQPEPPLLRIADDAKTLLAWVDYRASLLHNVAAEREQVNSSAQQDDVWLLKRTMLQLHPDTPYLTRLRLQMQAADQLTLLPPPLAALLSWDLAFNQKLLEAESAVSALTRLNAQQHDNIERLQKTNKELQKKIDALTQIEAQLNQPVPAEENNNGQR
;
A
#
# COMPACT_ATOMS: atom_id res chain seq x y z
N MET A 1 23.34 56.78 13.88
CA MET A 1 21.88 56.59 13.70
C MET A 1 21.68 55.37 12.83
N LYS A 2 20.90 54.33 13.15
CA LYS A 2 20.23 53.85 14.36
C LYS A 2 20.16 52.32 14.13
N ALA A 3 20.58 51.54 15.13
CA ALA A 3 20.41 50.09 15.15
C ALA A 3 18.91 49.75 15.22
N VAL A 4 18.44 48.80 14.41
CA VAL A 4 17.09 48.23 14.55
C VAL A 4 17.26 46.81 15.06
N PHE A 5 17.20 46.70 16.38
CA PHE A 5 17.05 45.46 17.13
C PHE A 5 15.70 44.83 16.80
N VAL A 6 15.70 43.59 16.33
CA VAL A 6 14.52 42.73 16.27
C VAL A 6 14.53 41.88 17.54
N SER A 7 13.67 42.22 18.49
CA SER A 7 13.42 41.44 19.70
C SER A 7 12.04 41.80 20.26
N ILE A 8 10.99 41.07 19.86
CA ILE A 8 9.73 40.93 20.62
C ILE A 8 9.27 39.48 20.37
N ALA A 9 9.73 38.54 21.21
CA ALA A 9 9.04 38.09 22.42
C ALA A 9 7.94 37.06 22.10
N LEU A 10 8.42 35.87 21.72
CA LEU A 10 7.76 34.62 22.05
C LEU A 10 7.84 34.43 23.58
N ILE A 11 6.86 33.71 24.15
CA ILE A 11 6.77 33.30 25.57
C ILE A 11 5.98 34.28 26.45
N MET A 12 4.66 34.26 26.28
CA MET A 12 3.72 34.44 27.39
C MET A 12 3.04 33.08 27.61
N LEU A 13 3.79 32.13 28.18
CA LEU A 13 3.18 30.99 28.85
C LEU A 13 3.07 31.32 30.34
N ASN A 14 1.82 31.33 30.76
CA ASN A 14 1.27 31.04 32.09
C ASN A 14 2.25 30.45 33.11
N GLY A 15 2.23 31.03 34.32
CA GLY A 15 2.84 30.39 35.48
C GLY A 15 3.07 31.30 36.68
N CYS A 16 2.11 32.16 37.05
CA CYS A 16 2.06 32.68 38.42
C CYS A 16 1.67 31.53 39.35
N GLN A 17 2.58 31.05 40.18
CA GLN A 17 2.30 30.73 41.58
C GLN A 17 3.61 30.72 42.36
N LEU A 18 3.98 31.94 42.77
CA LEU A 18 4.97 32.23 43.78
C LEU A 18 4.26 32.11 45.13
N LEU A 19 4.58 31.10 45.94
CA LEU A 19 4.37 31.15 47.38
C LEU A 19 5.37 30.21 48.08
N PRO A 20 6.41 30.75 48.73
CA PRO A 20 7.08 30.06 49.81
C PRO A 20 6.58 30.64 51.13
N GLU A 21 5.93 29.83 51.97
CA GLU A 21 5.81 30.16 53.38
C GLU A 21 6.23 28.96 54.22
N PRO A 22 7.43 29.01 54.85
CA PRO A 22 7.77 28.13 55.93
C PRO A 22 7.74 28.92 57.24
N ALA A 23 6.71 28.71 58.04
CA ALA A 23 6.76 29.00 59.47
C ALA A 23 6.40 27.71 60.22
N VAL A 24 7.44 27.18 60.87
CA VAL A 24 7.47 26.01 61.75
C VAL A 24 6.46 26.14 62.89
N PRO A 25 5.66 25.11 63.18
CA PRO A 25 5.10 24.90 64.51
C PRO A 25 5.92 23.86 65.29
N GLU A 26 6.45 24.26 66.45
CA GLU A 26 6.94 23.34 67.49
C GLU A 26 5.76 22.61 68.17
N PRO A 27 5.99 21.43 68.77
CA PRO A 27 5.00 20.38 68.97
C PRO A 27 4.25 20.51 70.30
N ALA A 28 2.97 20.14 70.30
CA ALA A 28 2.31 19.65 71.51
C ALA A 28 1.15 18.71 71.21
N ALA A 29 1.18 17.57 71.93
CA ALA A 29 0.09 16.65 72.26
C ALA A 29 -0.39 15.63 71.20
N VAL A 30 0.10 14.39 71.35
CA VAL A 30 -0.62 13.13 71.06
C VAL A 30 -2.04 13.20 71.68
N PRO A 31 -3.13 12.65 71.10
CA PRO A 31 -3.24 11.20 70.85
C PRO A 31 -4.18 10.77 69.69
N VAL A 32 -4.32 9.44 69.56
CA VAL A 32 -5.35 8.66 68.85
C VAL A 32 -4.99 8.22 67.43
N ALA A 33 -4.60 6.95 67.33
CA ALA A 33 -4.56 6.19 66.09
C ALA A 33 -5.97 6.11 65.48
N VAL A 34 -6.24 6.97 64.51
CA VAL A 34 -7.34 6.81 63.57
C VAL A 34 -6.74 6.08 62.37
N SER A 35 -7.26 4.88 62.12
CA SER A 35 -6.97 4.09 60.93
C SER A 35 -7.05 4.96 59.68
N GLU A 36 -5.95 5.08 58.94
CA GLU A 36 -5.94 5.65 57.60
C GLU A 36 -7.01 4.94 56.76
N PRO A 37 -7.96 5.66 56.15
CA PRO A 37 -8.75 5.05 55.10
C PRO A 37 -7.77 4.70 53.98
N THR A 38 -7.60 3.41 53.73
CA THR A 38 -6.91 2.92 52.55
C THR A 38 -7.62 3.53 51.35
N THR A 39 -7.01 4.56 50.76
CA THR A 39 -7.42 5.09 49.47
C THR A 39 -7.19 3.95 48.49
N GLU A 40 -8.26 3.24 48.15
CA GLU A 40 -8.23 2.30 47.04
C GLU A 40 -7.65 3.05 45.83
N PRO A 41 -6.65 2.49 45.13
CA PRO A 41 -6.13 3.13 43.93
C PRO A 41 -7.30 3.29 42.98
N VAL A 42 -7.61 4.54 42.62
CA VAL A 42 -8.54 4.86 41.54
C VAL A 42 -7.92 4.22 40.30
N VAL A 43 -8.45 3.05 39.93
CA VAL A 43 -8.17 2.42 38.66
C VAL A 43 -8.72 3.37 37.62
N GLU A 44 -7.84 4.13 36.95
CA GLU A 44 -8.23 4.83 35.73
C GLU A 44 -8.92 3.81 34.83
N PRO A 45 -10.16 4.05 34.39
CA PRO A 45 -10.82 3.13 33.49
C PRO A 45 -9.93 3.02 32.25
N GLN A 46 -9.40 1.81 32.02
CA GLN A 46 -8.68 1.51 30.80
C GLN A 46 -9.58 1.95 29.64
N PRO A 47 -9.08 2.76 28.69
CA PRO A 47 -9.90 3.22 27.59
C PRO A 47 -10.42 2.00 26.84
N GLU A 48 -11.71 1.71 26.99
CA GLU A 48 -12.36 0.67 26.20
C GLU A 48 -12.13 1.01 24.72
N PRO A 49 -11.70 0.04 23.89
CA PRO A 49 -11.50 0.30 22.48
C PRO A 49 -12.80 0.88 21.91
N PRO A 50 -12.73 2.03 21.22
CA PRO A 50 -13.93 2.72 20.79
C PRO A 50 -14.76 1.79 19.91
N LEU A 51 -16.00 1.54 20.33
CA LEU A 51 -16.92 0.68 19.60
C LEU A 51 -17.16 1.28 18.21
N LEU A 52 -16.75 0.56 17.17
CA LEU A 52 -17.04 0.91 15.79
C LEU A 52 -18.55 0.95 15.57
N ARG A 53 -19.05 2.07 15.05
CA ARG A 53 -20.47 2.33 14.81
C ARG A 53 -20.65 3.07 13.48
N ILE A 54 -21.85 3.03 12.92
CA ILE A 54 -22.20 3.85 11.76
C ILE A 54 -22.82 5.15 12.29
N ALA A 55 -22.00 6.17 12.50
CA ALA A 55 -22.39 7.48 13.01
C ALA A 55 -21.47 8.57 12.45
N ASP A 56 -21.87 9.84 12.59
CA ASP A 56 -21.15 11.02 12.11
C ASP A 56 -20.32 11.74 13.20
N ASP A 57 -20.29 11.21 14.42
CA ASP A 57 -19.51 11.80 15.51
C ASP A 57 -18.00 11.58 15.36
N ALA A 58 -17.23 12.54 15.87
CA ALA A 58 -15.78 12.55 15.71
C ALA A 58 -15.06 11.35 16.37
N LYS A 59 -15.60 10.81 17.47
CA LYS A 59 -14.99 9.66 18.16
C LYS A 59 -15.15 8.40 17.33
N THR A 60 -16.34 8.18 16.78
CA THR A 60 -16.61 7.07 15.87
C THR A 60 -15.78 7.16 14.60
N LEU A 61 -15.64 8.35 14.01
CA LEU A 61 -14.79 8.53 12.83
C LEU A 61 -13.32 8.22 13.13
N LEU A 62 -12.80 8.68 14.27
CA LEU A 62 -11.44 8.36 14.70
C LEU A 62 -11.24 6.85 14.87
N ALA A 63 -12.21 6.16 15.48
CA ALA A 63 -12.17 4.70 15.61
C ALA A 63 -12.08 3.98 14.26
N TRP A 64 -12.79 4.46 13.23
CA TRP A 64 -12.68 3.91 11.87
C TRP A 64 -11.33 4.19 11.22
N VAL A 65 -10.74 5.36 11.45
CA VAL A 65 -9.38 5.69 10.99
C VAL A 65 -8.36 4.75 11.64
N ASP A 66 -8.47 4.55 12.96
CA ASP A 66 -7.57 3.67 13.71
C ASP A 66 -7.72 2.20 13.28
N TYR A 67 -8.96 1.75 13.09
CA TYR A 67 -9.25 0.42 12.52
C TYR A 67 -8.63 0.26 11.14
N ARG A 68 -8.79 1.24 10.24
CA ARG A 68 -8.17 1.18 8.91
C ARG A 68 -6.64 1.11 8.98
N ALA A 69 -6.02 1.86 9.90
CA ALA A 69 -4.57 1.83 10.11
C ALA A 69 -4.08 0.46 10.63
N SER A 70 -4.89 -0.21 11.47
CA SER A 70 -4.54 -1.53 12.01
C SER A 70 -4.58 -2.63 10.93
N LEU A 71 -5.43 -2.49 9.90
CA LEU A 71 -5.57 -3.48 8.83
C LEU A 71 -4.25 -3.78 8.11
N LEU A 72 -3.36 -2.79 7.97
CA LEU A 72 -2.06 -2.96 7.32
C LEU A 72 -1.14 -3.95 8.04
N HIS A 73 -1.39 -4.20 9.33
CA HIS A 73 -0.52 -5.04 10.16
C HIS A 73 -1.17 -6.39 10.50
N ASN A 74 -2.50 -6.43 10.64
CA ASN A 74 -3.23 -7.58 11.20
C ASN A 74 -4.32 -8.14 10.27
N VAL A 75 -4.23 -7.92 8.95
CA VAL A 75 -5.29 -8.28 7.98
C VAL A 75 -5.78 -9.73 8.09
N ALA A 76 -4.89 -10.69 8.36
CA ALA A 76 -5.26 -12.10 8.46
C ALA A 76 -6.13 -12.39 9.70
N ALA A 77 -5.76 -11.82 10.84
CA ALA A 77 -6.53 -11.97 12.08
C ALA A 77 -7.89 -11.29 11.96
N GLU A 78 -7.94 -10.09 11.38
CA GLU A 78 -9.19 -9.37 11.14
C GLU A 78 -10.12 -10.10 10.16
N ARG A 79 -9.56 -10.71 9.09
CA ARG A 79 -10.34 -11.55 8.17
C ARG A 79 -10.96 -12.75 8.89
N GLU A 80 -10.21 -13.43 9.75
CA GLU A 80 -10.74 -14.54 10.53
C GLU A 80 -11.87 -14.03 11.43
N GLN A 81 -11.62 -12.99 12.23
CA GLN A 81 -12.60 -12.44 13.15
C GLN A 81 -13.90 -12.00 12.46
N VAL A 82 -13.80 -11.31 11.31
CA VAL A 82 -14.97 -10.90 10.53
C VAL A 82 -15.69 -12.11 9.95
N ASN A 83 -14.98 -13.13 9.46
CA ASN A 83 -15.61 -14.33 8.90
C ASN A 83 -16.24 -15.25 9.97
N SER A 84 -15.72 -15.27 11.20
CA SER A 84 -16.28 -16.03 12.32
C SER A 84 -17.42 -15.29 13.03
N SER A 85 -17.65 -14.01 12.74
CA SER A 85 -18.72 -13.23 13.36
C SER A 85 -20.10 -13.76 13.00
N ALA A 86 -20.91 -14.09 14.01
CA ALA A 86 -22.30 -14.49 13.84
C ALA A 86 -23.22 -13.30 13.48
N GLN A 87 -22.85 -12.10 13.91
CA GLN A 87 -23.59 -10.86 13.62
C GLN A 87 -23.06 -10.23 12.33
N GLN A 88 -23.97 -10.04 11.37
CA GLN A 88 -23.71 -9.44 10.06
C GLN A 88 -24.53 -8.15 9.92
N ASP A 89 -24.17 -7.14 10.69
CA ASP A 89 -24.78 -5.81 10.65
C ASP A 89 -24.00 -4.86 9.71
N ASP A 90 -24.41 -3.58 9.66
CA ASP A 90 -23.79 -2.59 8.78
C ASP A 90 -22.31 -2.31 9.15
N VAL A 91 -21.96 -2.43 10.44
CA VAL A 91 -20.56 -2.32 10.88
C VAL A 91 -19.75 -3.49 10.34
N TRP A 92 -20.28 -4.71 10.43
CA TRP A 92 -19.67 -5.89 9.84
C TRP A 92 -19.50 -5.74 8.32
N LEU A 93 -20.53 -5.23 7.63
CA LEU A 93 -20.47 -4.98 6.19
C LEU A 93 -19.34 -4.01 5.84
N LEU A 94 -19.24 -2.88 6.55
CA LEU A 94 -18.17 -1.90 6.29
C LEU A 94 -16.78 -2.46 6.58
N LYS A 95 -16.62 -3.22 7.68
CA LYS A 95 -15.37 -3.95 7.98
C LYS A 95 -14.98 -4.88 6.84
N ARG A 96 -15.94 -5.67 6.36
CA ARG A 96 -15.74 -6.61 5.25
C ARG A 96 -15.37 -5.88 3.96
N THR A 97 -16.04 -4.78 3.64
CA THR A 97 -15.72 -3.94 2.48
C THR A 97 -14.28 -3.43 2.55
N MET A 98 -13.86 -2.85 3.68
CA MET A 98 -12.47 -2.38 3.85
C MET A 98 -11.44 -3.51 3.70
N LEU A 99 -11.70 -4.69 4.28
CA LEU A 99 -10.83 -5.86 4.13
C LEU A 99 -10.74 -6.36 2.69
N GLN A 100 -11.84 -6.29 1.94
CA GLN A 100 -11.87 -6.68 0.53
C GLN A 100 -11.19 -5.66 -0.38
N LEU A 101 -11.16 -4.37 0.00
CA LEU A 101 -10.37 -3.35 -0.70
C LEU A 101 -8.87 -3.45 -0.45
N HIS A 102 -8.43 -4.20 0.57
CA HIS A 102 -7.02 -4.36 0.93
C HIS A 102 -6.17 -4.88 -0.26
N PRO A 103 -4.93 -4.40 -0.47
CA PRO A 103 -4.07 -4.80 -1.59
C PRO A 103 -3.85 -6.31 -1.73
N ASP A 104 -3.74 -7.03 -0.60
CA ASP A 104 -3.58 -8.50 -0.58
C ASP A 104 -4.82 -9.27 -1.06
N THR A 105 -5.95 -8.60 -1.25
CA THR A 105 -7.14 -9.22 -1.81
C THR A 105 -6.96 -9.40 -3.33
N PRO A 106 -7.33 -10.55 -3.91
CA PRO A 106 -7.19 -10.78 -5.34
C PRO A 106 -7.85 -9.70 -6.21
N TYR A 107 -7.21 -9.37 -7.34
CA TYR A 107 -7.65 -8.33 -8.29
C TYR A 107 -9.16 -8.40 -8.61
N LEU A 108 -9.67 -9.58 -9.00
CA LEU A 108 -11.06 -9.74 -9.42
C LEU A 108 -12.07 -9.50 -8.29
N THR A 109 -11.68 -9.77 -7.04
CA THR A 109 -12.53 -9.50 -5.88
C THR A 109 -12.61 -8.00 -5.63
N ARG A 110 -11.47 -7.30 -5.66
CA ARG A 110 -11.42 -5.83 -5.56
C ARG A 110 -12.20 -5.15 -6.67
N LEU A 111 -12.03 -5.60 -7.93
CA LEU A 111 -12.75 -5.04 -9.08
C LEU A 111 -14.27 -5.13 -8.93
N ARG A 112 -14.79 -6.29 -8.50
CA ARG A 112 -16.24 -6.45 -8.29
C ARG A 112 -16.76 -5.50 -7.21
N LEU A 113 -16.03 -5.39 -6.11
CA LEU A 113 -16.39 -4.48 -5.02
C LEU A 113 -16.37 -3.03 -5.48
N GLN A 114 -15.33 -2.61 -6.23
CA GLN A 114 -15.21 -1.27 -6.79
C GLN A 114 -16.44 -0.89 -7.63
N MET A 115 -16.97 -1.82 -8.42
CA MET A 115 -18.17 -1.61 -9.24
C MET A 115 -19.46 -1.47 -8.42
N GLN A 116 -19.50 -2.02 -7.20
CA GLN A 116 -20.69 -2.04 -6.34
C GLN A 116 -20.63 -0.98 -5.23
N ALA A 117 -19.48 -0.33 -5.04
CA ALA A 117 -19.23 0.52 -3.88
C ALA A 117 -20.01 1.84 -3.91
N ALA A 118 -20.42 2.31 -5.10
CA ALA A 118 -21.17 3.57 -5.24
C ALA A 118 -22.48 3.54 -4.43
N ASP A 119 -23.21 2.42 -4.48
CA ASP A 119 -24.46 2.25 -3.75
C ASP A 119 -24.22 2.24 -2.23
N GLN A 120 -23.14 1.56 -1.78
CA GLN A 120 -22.78 1.49 -0.37
C GLN A 120 -22.43 2.87 0.22
N LEU A 121 -21.76 3.73 -0.55
CA LEU A 121 -21.41 5.09 -0.09
C LEU A 121 -22.64 5.94 0.24
N THR A 122 -23.76 5.74 -0.46
CA THR A 122 -24.99 6.51 -0.23
C THR A 122 -25.68 6.17 1.09
N LEU A 123 -25.37 5.01 1.66
CA LEU A 123 -25.95 4.53 2.93
C LEU A 123 -25.13 4.98 4.15
N LEU A 124 -23.91 5.47 3.93
CA LEU A 124 -23.00 5.88 5.01
C LEU A 124 -23.17 7.36 5.34
N PRO A 125 -22.97 7.75 6.62
CA PRO A 125 -22.85 9.15 7.00
C PRO A 125 -21.75 9.87 6.19
N PRO A 126 -21.93 11.15 5.82
CA PRO A 126 -21.01 11.83 4.90
C PRO A 126 -19.52 11.77 5.28
N PRO A 127 -19.12 11.94 6.56
CA PRO A 127 -17.71 11.82 6.94
C PRO A 127 -17.14 10.42 6.73
N LEU A 128 -17.93 9.38 7.01
CA LEU A 128 -17.53 7.99 6.84
C LEU A 128 -17.51 7.57 5.37
N ALA A 129 -18.47 8.07 4.58
CA ALA A 129 -18.47 7.92 3.12
C ALA A 129 -17.23 8.58 2.50
N ALA A 130 -16.81 9.76 2.98
CA ALA A 130 -15.60 10.42 2.53
C ALA A 130 -14.32 9.65 2.88
N LEU A 131 -14.29 8.93 4.00
CA LEU A 131 -13.17 8.05 4.35
C LEU A 131 -13.09 6.87 3.37
N LEU A 132 -14.21 6.19 3.11
CA LEU A 132 -14.24 5.05 2.19
C LEU A 132 -14.00 5.46 0.73
N SER A 133 -14.43 6.66 0.33
CA SER A 133 -14.21 7.15 -1.04
C SER A 133 -12.72 7.33 -1.36
N TRP A 134 -11.89 7.69 -0.38
CA TRP A 134 -10.44 7.69 -0.52
C TRP A 134 -9.89 6.28 -0.75
N ASP A 135 -10.38 5.29 -0.02
CA ASP A 135 -9.95 3.90 -0.19
C ASP A 135 -10.32 3.37 -1.59
N LEU A 136 -11.51 3.73 -2.09
CA LEU A 136 -11.96 3.39 -3.44
C LEU A 136 -11.17 4.10 -4.53
N ALA A 137 -10.81 5.37 -4.34
CA ALA A 137 -9.97 6.11 -5.29
C ALA A 137 -8.56 5.50 -5.37
N PHE A 138 -7.99 5.12 -4.22
CA PHE A 138 -6.72 4.41 -4.16
C PHE A 138 -6.82 3.03 -4.83
N ASN A 139 -7.86 2.26 -4.51
CA ASN A 139 -8.09 0.94 -5.09
C ASN A 139 -8.21 1.01 -6.62
N GLN A 140 -8.91 2.02 -7.15
CA GLN A 140 -9.00 2.27 -8.59
C GLN A 140 -7.62 2.39 -9.24
N LYS A 141 -6.72 3.18 -8.65
CA LYS A 141 -5.36 3.36 -9.16
C LYS A 141 -4.53 2.08 -9.08
N LEU A 142 -4.71 1.31 -8.01
CA LEU A 142 -4.06 0.02 -7.86
C LEU A 142 -4.55 -0.98 -8.92
N LEU A 143 -5.85 -1.05 -9.18
CA LEU A 143 -6.44 -1.89 -10.24
C LEU A 143 -5.95 -1.48 -11.63
N GLU A 144 -5.89 -0.18 -11.92
CA GLU A 144 -5.33 0.34 -13.18
C GLU A 144 -3.88 -0.11 -13.36
N ALA A 145 -3.04 0.06 -12.34
CA ALA A 145 -1.64 -0.33 -12.38
C ALA A 145 -1.45 -1.84 -12.59
N GLU A 146 -2.17 -2.67 -11.83
CA GLU A 146 -2.12 -4.13 -11.99
C GLU A 146 -2.55 -4.58 -13.40
N SER A 147 -3.59 -3.95 -13.95
CA SER A 147 -4.06 -4.24 -15.31
C SER A 147 -3.02 -3.85 -16.37
N ALA A 148 -2.36 -2.70 -16.19
CA ALA A 148 -1.31 -2.24 -17.08
C ALA A 148 -0.08 -3.16 -17.05
N VAL A 149 0.35 -3.59 -15.86
CA VAL A 149 1.46 -4.54 -15.70
C VAL A 149 1.14 -5.87 -16.39
N SER A 150 -0.08 -6.39 -16.24
CA SER A 150 -0.51 -7.62 -16.91
C SER A 150 -0.50 -7.48 -18.44
N ALA A 151 -1.01 -6.37 -18.95
CA ALA A 151 -1.00 -6.08 -20.39
C ALA A 151 0.43 -5.93 -20.95
N LEU A 152 1.30 -5.20 -20.26
CA LEU A 152 2.70 -5.02 -20.64
C LEU A 152 3.48 -6.33 -20.61
N THR A 153 3.23 -7.18 -19.62
CA THR A 153 3.86 -8.50 -19.52
C THR A 153 3.50 -9.37 -20.73
N ARG A 154 2.22 -9.38 -21.12
CA ARG A 154 1.77 -10.10 -22.33
C ARG A 154 2.40 -9.53 -23.60
N LEU A 155 2.45 -8.21 -23.73
CA LEU A 155 3.07 -7.55 -24.88
C LEU A 155 4.57 -7.88 -24.99
N ASN A 156 5.30 -7.81 -23.88
CA ASN A 156 6.72 -8.13 -23.85
C ASN A 156 6.98 -9.60 -24.20
N ALA A 157 6.16 -10.53 -23.71
CA ALA A 157 6.24 -11.94 -24.09
C ALA A 157 6.05 -12.12 -25.61
N GLN A 158 5.02 -11.47 -26.19
CA GLN A 158 4.77 -11.52 -27.63
C GLN A 158 5.92 -10.90 -28.44
N GLN A 159 6.50 -9.80 -27.98
CA GLN A 159 7.66 -9.18 -28.62
C GLN A 159 8.88 -10.10 -28.57
N HIS A 160 9.12 -10.76 -27.44
CA HIS A 160 10.21 -11.73 -27.29
C HIS A 160 10.07 -12.89 -28.29
N ASP A 161 8.88 -13.48 -28.38
CA ASP A 161 8.59 -14.56 -29.34
C ASP A 161 8.81 -14.10 -30.79
N ASN A 162 8.42 -12.86 -31.13
CA ASN A 162 8.64 -12.30 -32.46
C ASN A 162 10.13 -12.09 -32.76
N ILE A 163 10.90 -11.60 -31.79
CA ILE A 163 12.35 -11.44 -31.94
C ILE A 163 13.01 -12.80 -32.17
N GLU A 164 12.63 -13.84 -31.41
CA GLU A 164 13.18 -15.18 -31.58
C GLU A 164 12.90 -15.75 -32.97
N ARG A 165 11.66 -15.59 -33.46
CA ARG A 165 11.29 -15.98 -34.83
C ARG A 165 12.11 -15.25 -35.88
N LEU A 166 12.24 -13.92 -35.76
CA LEU A 166 13.04 -13.12 -36.70
C LEU A 166 14.51 -13.50 -36.68
N GLN A 167 15.08 -13.79 -35.51
CA GLN A 167 16.46 -14.27 -35.38
C GLN A 167 16.64 -15.62 -36.07
N LYS A 168 15.68 -16.55 -35.92
CA LYS A 168 15.73 -17.84 -36.61
C LYS A 168 15.66 -17.66 -38.13
N THR A 169 14.73 -16.87 -38.63
CA THR A 169 14.59 -16.58 -40.07
C THR A 169 15.86 -15.92 -40.63
N ASN A 170 16.45 -14.96 -39.92
CA ASN A 170 17.71 -14.33 -40.33
C ASN A 170 18.85 -15.34 -40.41
N LYS A 171 18.99 -16.25 -39.44
CA LYS A 171 20.00 -17.32 -39.50
C LYS A 171 19.77 -18.25 -40.68
N GLU A 172 18.52 -18.59 -41.00
CA GLU A 172 18.18 -19.41 -42.16
C GLU A 172 18.49 -18.71 -43.47
N LEU A 173 18.17 -17.41 -43.59
CA LEU A 173 18.50 -16.60 -44.75
C LEU A 173 20.02 -16.44 -44.92
N GLN A 174 20.76 -16.22 -43.84
CA GLN A 174 22.22 -16.14 -43.89
C GLN A 174 22.82 -17.44 -44.46
N LYS A 175 22.36 -18.60 -43.98
CA LYS A 175 22.79 -19.89 -44.53
C LYS A 175 22.50 -20.04 -46.02
N LYS A 176 21.35 -19.52 -46.49
CA LYS A 176 21.01 -19.54 -47.92
C LYS A 176 21.92 -18.63 -48.73
N ILE A 177 22.24 -17.44 -48.21
CA ILE A 177 23.19 -16.52 -48.83
C ILE A 177 24.56 -17.18 -48.94
N ASP A 178 25.08 -17.74 -47.85
CA ASP A 178 26.39 -18.40 -47.84
C ASP A 178 26.45 -19.56 -48.86
N ALA A 179 25.38 -20.35 -48.95
CA ALA A 179 25.27 -21.42 -49.94
C ALA A 179 25.25 -20.90 -51.39
N LEU A 180 24.50 -19.83 -51.68
CA LEU A 180 24.48 -19.21 -53.00
C LEU A 180 25.85 -18.62 -53.36
N THR A 181 26.50 -17.94 -52.43
CA THR A 181 27.86 -17.41 -52.62
C THR A 181 28.87 -18.53 -52.90
N GLN A 182 28.73 -19.68 -52.22
CA GLN A 182 29.58 -20.85 -52.51
C GLN A 182 29.32 -21.42 -53.91
N ILE A 183 28.06 -21.49 -54.34
CA ILE A 183 27.69 -21.92 -55.70
C ILE A 183 28.27 -20.96 -56.74
N GLU A 184 28.14 -19.65 -56.54
CA GLU A 184 28.74 -18.63 -57.42
C GLU A 184 30.26 -18.78 -57.51
N ALA A 185 30.92 -18.98 -56.37
CA ALA A 185 32.37 -19.19 -56.33
C ALA A 185 32.80 -20.45 -57.08
N GLN A 186 32.02 -21.53 -57.03
CA GLN A 186 32.27 -22.76 -57.81
C GLN A 186 32.05 -22.56 -59.31
N LEU A 187 31.00 -21.84 -59.70
CA LEU A 187 30.70 -21.55 -61.11
C LEU A 187 31.73 -20.64 -61.76
N ASN A 188 32.33 -19.72 -61.00
CA ASN A 188 33.38 -18.83 -61.47
C ASN A 188 34.79 -19.44 -61.42
N GLN A 189 34.94 -20.72 -61.05
CA GLN A 189 36.25 -21.36 -61.15
C GLN A 189 36.59 -21.57 -62.64
N PRO A 190 37.79 -21.13 -63.08
CA PRO A 190 38.21 -21.37 -64.45
C PRO A 190 38.30 -22.88 -64.68
N VAL A 191 37.63 -23.35 -65.75
CA VAL A 191 37.76 -24.73 -66.22
C VAL A 191 39.26 -25.00 -66.41
N PRO A 192 39.86 -25.99 -65.73
CA PRO A 192 41.25 -26.33 -65.97
C PRO A 192 41.36 -26.67 -67.45
N ALA A 193 42.21 -25.93 -68.17
CA ALA A 193 42.54 -26.25 -69.54
C ALA A 193 43.00 -27.70 -69.56
N GLU A 194 42.25 -28.57 -70.24
CA GLU A 194 42.73 -29.91 -70.56
C GLU A 194 44.09 -29.73 -71.24
N GLU A 195 45.17 -30.10 -70.53
CA GLU A 195 46.47 -30.29 -71.13
C GLU A 195 46.32 -31.41 -72.16
N ASN A 196 46.00 -31.02 -73.39
CA ASN A 196 46.15 -31.85 -74.58
C ASN A 196 47.64 -32.14 -74.73
N ASN A 197 48.08 -33.19 -74.03
CA ASN A 197 49.38 -33.84 -74.24
C ASN A 197 49.31 -34.60 -75.56
N ASN A 198 49.28 -33.86 -76.67
CA ASN A 198 49.48 -34.42 -78.00
C ASN A 198 50.98 -34.53 -78.25
N GLY A 199 51.42 -35.78 -78.28
CA GLY A 199 52.80 -36.24 -78.30
C GLY A 199 53.76 -35.43 -79.17
N GLN A 200 54.87 -35.04 -78.54
CA GLN A 200 56.12 -34.76 -79.23
C GLN A 200 56.64 -36.04 -79.88
N ARG A 201 56.77 -36.01 -81.20
CA ARG A 201 57.69 -36.84 -81.99
C ARG A 201 58.76 -35.92 -82.58
#